data_AF-A0A7M3ZUX5-F1
#
_entry.id   AF-A0A7M3ZUX5-F1
#
_cell.length_a   1.000
_cell.length_b   1.000
_cell.length_c   1.000
_cell.angle_alpha   90.00
_cell.angle_beta   90.00
_cell.angle_gamma   90.00
#
_symmetry.space_group_name_H-M   'P 1'
#
loop_
_entity.id
_entity.type
_entity.pdbx_description
1 polymer ?
#
loop_
_entity_poly.entity_id
_entity_poly.type
_entity_poly.pdbx_seq_one_letter_code
_entity_poly.pdbx_strand_id
1 'polypeptide(L)'
;MQLSEDGQWMWNGTEWIPANQPPAVVAQPQPSAVYEQPQMANSAGFIATAPMAEQSKTKIVPWIGVGLIFLSLLMPYVSIFGMGVSGGELIGFIGDALEAAGELDGDASGDDGGGEGGEGDAGLGFGGIMFFIAAAMLVFSPLVYLLSAIVACVLIATKKGAIKILAVLHFAYFGLFIVAAVLGTLDILGESFSVLGFASIGFYMASLAPGLWFVDK
;
A
#
# COMPACT_ATOMS: atom_id res chain seq x y z
N MET A 1 -25.92 32.28 50.86
CA MET A 1 -25.03 32.34 49.69
C MET A 1 -24.35 33.69 49.70
N GLN A 2 -23.06 33.75 49.39
CA GLN A 2 -22.31 35.00 49.26
C GLN A 2 -21.94 35.19 47.79
N LEU A 3 -22.10 36.41 47.28
CA LEU A 3 -21.67 36.79 45.94
C LEU A 3 -20.33 37.52 46.01
N SER A 4 -19.56 37.46 44.93
CA SER A 4 -18.39 38.31 44.70
C SER A 4 -18.80 39.77 44.47
N GLU A 5 -17.86 40.72 44.65
CA GLU A 5 -18.13 42.16 44.50
C GLU A 5 -18.52 42.56 43.06
N ASP A 6 -18.11 41.77 42.06
CA ASP A 6 -18.50 41.92 40.65
C ASP A 6 -19.83 41.21 40.29
N GLY A 7 -20.45 40.51 41.25
CA GLY A 7 -21.66 39.72 41.08
C GLY A 7 -21.55 38.51 40.15
N GLN A 8 -20.37 38.18 39.62
CA GLN A 8 -20.21 37.10 38.64
C GLN A 8 -20.11 35.71 39.28
N TRP A 9 -19.73 35.62 40.55
CA TRP A 9 -19.44 34.38 41.25
C TRP A 9 -20.25 34.25 42.54
N MET A 10 -20.64 33.02 42.86
CA MET A 10 -21.36 32.64 44.07
C MET A 10 -20.57 31.59 44.84
N TRP A 11 -20.40 31.81 46.15
CA TRP A 11 -19.80 30.82 47.04
C TRP A 11 -20.83 29.75 47.40
N ASN A 12 -20.55 28.49 47.07
CA ASN A 12 -21.43 27.36 47.36
C ASN A 12 -21.24 26.76 48.78
N GLY A 13 -20.18 27.17 49.48
CA GLY A 13 -19.75 26.63 50.78
C GLY A 13 -18.33 26.06 50.76
N THR A 14 -17.89 25.57 49.60
CA THR A 14 -16.61 24.88 49.39
C THR A 14 -15.76 25.53 48.29
N GLU A 15 -16.40 26.08 47.26
CA GLU A 15 -15.75 26.70 46.10
C GLU A 15 -16.60 27.85 45.50
N TRP A 16 -15.96 28.67 44.66
CA TRP A 16 -16.63 29.73 43.89
C TRP A 16 -17.10 29.18 42.55
N ILE A 17 -18.40 29.27 42.27
CA ILE A 17 -19.03 28.85 41.01
C ILE A 17 -19.67 30.04 40.29
N PRO A 18 -19.82 30.03 38.95
CA PRO A 18 -20.43 31.14 38.23
C PRO A 18 -21.89 31.35 38.66
N ALA A 19 -22.26 32.58 39.04
CA ALA A 19 -23.59 32.88 39.58
C ALA A 19 -24.72 32.73 38.56
N ASN A 20 -24.42 32.93 37.26
CA ASN A 20 -25.40 32.94 36.17
C ASN A 20 -25.47 31.60 35.41
N GLN A 21 -25.44 30.45 36.10
CA GLN A 21 -25.78 29.16 35.48
C GLN A 21 -27.31 28.96 35.45
N PRO A 22 -27.91 28.58 34.31
CA PRO A 22 -29.33 28.24 34.25
C PRO A 22 -29.61 26.94 35.03
N PRO A 23 -30.78 26.80 35.69
CA PRO A 23 -31.03 25.73 36.64
C PRO A 23 -31.18 24.37 35.96
N ALA A 24 -30.24 23.46 36.21
CA ALA A 24 -30.40 22.04 35.91
C ALA A 24 -31.44 21.42 36.88
N VAL A 25 -32.60 21.02 36.35
CA VAL A 25 -33.70 20.49 37.16
C VAL A 25 -33.36 19.10 37.71
N VAL A 26 -33.66 18.88 38.99
CA VAL A 26 -33.37 17.65 39.72
C VAL A 26 -34.62 16.75 39.75
N ALA A 27 -34.51 15.52 39.27
CA ALA A 27 -35.57 14.51 39.42
C ALA A 27 -35.12 13.05 39.22
N GLN A 28 -34.82 12.34 40.30
CA GLN A 28 -35.26 10.94 40.46
C GLN A 28 -35.71 10.78 41.92
N PRO A 29 -36.83 10.10 42.22
CA PRO A 29 -37.41 10.23 43.54
C PRO A 29 -36.53 9.75 44.69
N GLN A 30 -36.26 10.69 45.60
CA GLN A 30 -35.97 10.39 47.00
C GLN A 30 -36.98 9.35 47.53
N PRO A 31 -36.60 8.53 48.53
CA PRO A 31 -37.50 8.25 49.63
C PRO A 31 -37.97 9.61 50.18
N SER A 32 -39.17 10.03 49.73
CA SER A 32 -39.74 11.39 49.85
C SER A 32 -39.29 12.49 48.85
N ALA A 33 -39.38 12.32 47.50
CA ALA A 33 -39.81 13.38 46.52
C ALA A 33 -39.50 13.18 45.00
N VAL A 34 -40.55 13.24 44.15
CA VAL A 34 -40.70 14.12 42.94
C VAL A 34 -39.92 13.90 41.61
N TYR A 35 -40.61 13.21 40.69
CA TYR A 35 -40.94 13.40 39.23
C TYR A 35 -40.02 14.08 38.17
N GLU A 36 -39.77 13.31 37.08
CA GLU A 36 -39.77 13.67 35.63
C GLU A 36 -38.59 14.38 34.91
N GLN A 37 -38.39 13.99 33.63
CA GLN A 37 -37.35 14.44 32.69
C GLN A 37 -37.81 15.66 31.86
N PRO A 38 -36.90 16.52 31.33
CA PRO A 38 -36.66 16.48 29.87
C PRO A 38 -35.27 16.94 29.34
N GLN A 39 -34.58 16.02 28.66
CA GLN A 39 -34.00 16.14 27.30
C GLN A 39 -33.54 17.49 26.67
N MET A 40 -32.21 17.60 26.41
CA MET A 40 -31.48 18.25 25.26
C MET A 40 -31.15 19.78 25.19
N ALA A 41 -30.15 20.07 24.32
CA ALA A 41 -29.56 21.34 23.81
C ALA A 41 -28.52 22.06 24.72
N ASN A 42 -27.23 22.14 24.35
CA ASN A 42 -26.54 22.99 23.34
C ASN A 42 -26.52 24.50 23.68
N SER A 43 -25.43 25.27 23.54
CA SER A 43 -23.96 25.03 23.34
C SER A 43 -23.24 26.39 23.57
N ALA A 44 -21.91 26.64 23.50
CA ALA A 44 -20.66 25.92 23.20
C ALA A 44 -19.47 26.69 23.88
N GLY A 45 -18.22 26.58 23.39
CA GLY A 45 -17.34 27.78 23.32
C GLY A 45 -15.91 27.79 23.90
N PHE A 46 -15.34 26.71 24.44
CA PHE A 46 -13.90 26.68 24.81
C PHE A 46 -13.20 25.46 24.22
N ILE A 47 -12.06 25.67 23.55
CA ILE A 47 -11.34 24.60 22.85
C ILE A 47 -10.45 23.85 23.85
N ALA A 48 -11.05 22.90 24.56
CA ALA A 48 -10.30 21.75 25.02
C ALA A 48 -9.78 20.99 23.78
N THR A 49 -8.48 20.66 23.77
CA THR A 49 -7.97 19.60 22.88
C THR A 49 -8.55 18.28 23.35
N ALA A 50 -9.71 17.91 22.81
CA ALA A 50 -10.28 16.59 22.99
C ALA A 50 -9.26 15.52 22.56
N PRO A 51 -9.33 14.29 23.12
CA PRO A 51 -8.71 13.14 22.46
C PRO A 51 -9.35 13.03 21.06
N MET A 52 -8.60 13.46 20.03
CA MET A 52 -9.14 13.61 18.68
C MET A 52 -9.48 12.25 18.08
N ALA A 53 -10.67 12.20 17.46
CA ALA A 53 -11.12 11.15 16.56
C ALA A 53 -11.03 9.70 17.07
N GLU A 54 -12.19 9.22 17.53
CA GLU A 54 -12.69 7.85 17.29
C GLU A 54 -11.90 7.08 16.20
N GLN A 55 -11.19 6.01 16.58
CA GLN A 55 -10.50 5.14 15.61
C GLN A 55 -11.52 4.37 14.76
N SER A 56 -11.90 5.00 13.64
CA SER A 56 -13.04 4.56 12.83
C SER A 56 -12.63 4.33 11.37
N LYS A 57 -12.62 3.05 10.97
CA LYS A 57 -12.90 2.58 9.60
C LYS A 57 -11.79 2.62 8.54
N THR A 58 -10.50 2.59 8.90
CA THR A 58 -9.38 2.36 7.95
C THR A 58 -9.36 0.97 7.29
N LYS A 59 -10.26 0.06 7.67
CA LYS A 59 -10.51 -1.28 7.07
C LYS A 59 -10.59 -1.31 5.52
N ILE A 60 -10.89 -0.19 4.86
CA ILE A 60 -10.95 -0.06 3.39
C ILE A 60 -9.56 0.18 2.79
N VAL A 61 -8.63 0.83 3.49
CA VAL A 61 -7.33 1.27 2.95
C VAL A 61 -6.49 0.10 2.38
N PRO A 62 -6.42 -1.09 3.01
CA PRO A 62 -5.69 -2.22 2.42
C PRO A 62 -6.29 -2.74 1.11
N TRP A 63 -7.61 -2.63 0.93
CA TRP A 63 -8.29 -2.99 -0.33
C TRP A 63 -8.01 -1.97 -1.45
N ILE A 64 -7.76 -0.70 -1.12
CA ILE A 64 -7.29 0.29 -2.11
C ILE A 64 -5.91 -0.11 -2.63
N GLY A 65 -5.00 -0.58 -1.76
CA GLY A 65 -3.70 -1.12 -2.19
C GLY A 65 -3.83 -2.31 -3.15
N VAL A 66 -4.74 -3.24 -2.87
CA VAL A 66 -5.07 -4.35 -3.80
C VAL A 66 -5.64 -3.82 -5.12
N GLY A 67 -6.60 -2.89 -5.07
CA GLY A 67 -7.25 -2.30 -6.24
C GLY A 67 -6.28 -1.53 -7.15
N LEU A 68 -5.27 -0.86 -6.58
CA LEU A 68 -4.21 -0.19 -7.33
C LEU A 68 -3.32 -1.18 -8.10
N ILE A 69 -3.04 -2.37 -7.56
CA ILE A 69 -2.30 -3.42 -8.30
C ILE A 69 -3.14 -3.99 -9.45
N PHE A 70 -4.45 -4.16 -9.27
CA PHE A 70 -5.31 -4.58 -10.39
C PHE A 70 -5.46 -3.48 -11.46
N LEU A 71 -5.58 -2.21 -11.04
CA LEU A 71 -5.61 -1.06 -11.94
C LEU A 71 -4.30 -0.92 -12.73
N SER A 72 -3.15 -1.16 -12.09
CA SER A 72 -1.85 -1.00 -12.74
C SER A 72 -1.64 -1.96 -13.90
N LEU A 73 -2.25 -3.16 -13.88
CA LEU A 73 -2.17 -4.12 -14.99
C LEU A 73 -2.77 -3.57 -16.30
N LEU A 74 -3.72 -2.64 -16.22
CA LEU A 74 -4.29 -1.93 -17.36
C LEU A 74 -3.45 -0.71 -17.80
N MET A 75 -2.43 -0.34 -17.03
CA MET A 75 -1.51 0.76 -17.30
C MET A 75 -0.21 0.23 -17.94
N PRO A 76 0.52 1.05 -18.72
CA PRO A 76 1.83 0.67 -19.24
C PRO A 76 2.81 0.30 -18.12
N TYR A 77 3.37 -0.91 -18.18
CA TYR A 77 4.47 -1.37 -17.32
C TYR A 77 5.83 -1.09 -17.96
N VAL A 78 5.93 -1.32 -19.27
CA VAL A 78 7.11 -1.03 -20.10
C VAL A 78 6.75 0.10 -21.08
N SER A 79 7.71 0.99 -21.38
CA SER A 79 7.59 2.01 -22.42
C SER A 79 8.83 2.00 -23.30
N ILE A 80 8.66 1.85 -24.61
CA ILE A 80 9.75 1.80 -25.59
C ILE A 80 9.47 2.88 -26.64
N PHE A 81 10.34 3.89 -26.75
CA PHE A 81 10.16 5.08 -27.59
C PHE A 81 8.79 5.78 -27.43
N GLY A 82 8.20 5.71 -26.23
CA GLY A 82 6.88 6.29 -25.92
C GLY A 82 5.68 5.36 -26.19
N MET A 83 5.89 4.22 -26.85
CA MET A 83 4.88 3.17 -26.97
C MET A 83 4.86 2.33 -25.70
N GLY A 84 3.73 2.33 -24.99
CA GLY A 84 3.55 1.58 -23.75
C GLY A 84 3.01 0.17 -23.97
N VAL A 85 3.55 -0.82 -23.27
CA VAL A 85 3.00 -2.18 -23.15
C VAL A 85 2.42 -2.33 -21.74
N SER A 86 1.14 -2.70 -21.64
CA SER A 86 0.46 -2.88 -20.35
C SER A 86 0.89 -4.14 -19.61
N GLY A 87 0.63 -4.18 -18.30
CA GLY A 87 0.89 -5.38 -17.49
C GLY A 87 0.08 -6.59 -17.96
N GLY A 88 -1.14 -6.38 -18.47
CA GLY A 88 -2.00 -7.43 -19.04
C GLY A 88 -1.47 -8.01 -20.35
N GLU A 89 -1.06 -7.16 -21.29
CA GLU A 89 -0.44 -7.59 -22.57
C GLU A 89 0.87 -8.35 -22.31
N LEU A 90 1.68 -7.87 -21.35
CA LEU A 90 2.95 -8.50 -20.98
C LEU A 90 2.75 -9.89 -20.35
N ILE A 91 1.67 -10.11 -19.60
CA ILE A 91 1.26 -11.45 -19.12
C ILE A 91 0.89 -12.35 -20.31
N GLY A 92 0.19 -11.81 -21.31
CA GLY A 92 -0.11 -12.53 -22.56
C GLY A 92 1.16 -13.00 -23.27
N PHE A 93 2.08 -12.08 -23.56
CA PHE A 93 3.35 -12.40 -24.23
C PHE A 93 4.22 -13.41 -23.45
N ILE A 94 4.18 -13.41 -22.11
CA ILE A 94 4.86 -14.42 -21.28
C ILE A 94 4.16 -15.79 -21.39
N GLY A 95 2.83 -15.81 -21.49
CA GLY A 95 2.05 -17.03 -21.75
C GLY A 95 2.38 -17.62 -23.12
N ASP A 96 2.25 -16.83 -24.18
CA ASP A 96 2.54 -17.22 -25.56
C ASP A 96 3.98 -17.76 -25.72
N ALA A 97 4.96 -17.09 -25.08
CA ALA A 97 6.36 -17.50 -25.11
C ALA A 97 6.64 -18.78 -24.30
N LEU A 98 5.89 -19.02 -23.21
CA LEU A 98 6.01 -20.25 -22.43
C LEU A 98 5.35 -21.44 -23.14
N GLU A 99 4.24 -21.22 -23.83
CA GLU A 99 3.58 -22.23 -24.67
C GLU A 99 4.49 -22.65 -25.83
N ALA A 100 5.03 -21.67 -26.58
CA ALA A 100 5.99 -21.93 -27.66
C ALA A 100 7.30 -22.60 -27.17
N ALA A 101 7.77 -22.30 -25.95
CA ALA A 101 8.91 -22.99 -25.35
C ALA A 101 8.56 -24.45 -24.97
N GLY A 102 7.34 -24.71 -24.50
CA GLY A 102 6.85 -26.05 -24.17
C GLY A 102 6.66 -26.96 -25.40
N GLU A 103 6.28 -26.40 -26.55
CA GLU A 103 6.22 -27.16 -27.81
C GLU A 103 7.61 -27.65 -28.27
N LEU A 104 8.67 -26.89 -28.00
CA LEU A 104 10.06 -27.23 -28.39
C LEU A 104 10.70 -28.31 -27.50
N ASP A 105 10.33 -28.37 -26.22
CA ASP A 105 10.80 -29.40 -25.28
C ASP A 105 10.15 -30.78 -25.54
N GLY A 106 9.05 -30.81 -26.31
CA GLY A 106 8.23 -32.00 -26.55
C GLY A 106 8.79 -33.06 -27.51
N ASP A 107 9.83 -32.74 -28.30
CA ASP A 107 10.37 -33.63 -29.35
C ASP A 107 11.83 -34.08 -29.08
N ALA A 108 12.40 -33.72 -27.93
CA ALA A 108 13.80 -33.94 -27.56
C ALA A 108 14.13 -35.38 -27.11
N SER A 109 13.70 -36.39 -27.87
CA SER A 109 14.02 -37.81 -27.62
C SER A 109 15.22 -38.32 -28.45
N GLY A 110 16.37 -37.66 -28.27
CA GLY A 110 17.62 -37.97 -29.00
C GLY A 110 18.88 -37.81 -28.13
N ASP A 111 19.48 -38.94 -27.79
CA ASP A 111 20.77 -39.08 -27.10
C ASP A 111 21.95 -38.64 -28.00
N ASP A 112 22.79 -37.69 -27.56
CA ASP A 112 24.22 -37.93 -27.34
C ASP A 112 24.89 -36.79 -26.52
N GLY A 113 26.10 -37.03 -26.00
CA GLY A 113 26.75 -36.22 -24.97
C GLY A 113 27.31 -34.86 -25.38
N GLY A 114 27.25 -33.90 -24.45
CA GLY A 114 27.77 -32.53 -24.62
C GLY A 114 27.87 -31.76 -23.30
N GLY A 115 28.69 -32.24 -22.37
CA GLY A 115 28.84 -31.67 -21.02
C GLY A 115 29.64 -30.38 -20.94
N GLU A 116 29.20 -29.30 -21.58
CA GLU A 116 29.73 -27.95 -21.35
C GLU A 116 28.84 -27.17 -20.37
N GLY A 117 29.10 -27.37 -19.08
CA GLY A 117 28.67 -26.44 -18.03
C GLY A 117 29.46 -25.14 -18.15
N GLY A 118 29.14 -24.33 -19.16
CA GLY A 118 29.84 -23.08 -19.47
C GLY A 118 29.70 -22.07 -18.32
N GLU A 119 30.76 -21.94 -17.52
CA GLU A 119 30.91 -20.82 -16.58
C GLU A 119 30.85 -19.52 -17.39
N GLY A 120 29.88 -18.67 -17.06
CA GLY A 120 29.39 -17.66 -18.00
C GLY A 120 30.34 -16.49 -18.23
N ASP A 121 31.17 -16.59 -19.28
CA ASP A 121 31.63 -15.43 -20.06
C ASP A 121 30.84 -15.33 -21.39
N ALA A 122 29.52 -15.22 -21.27
CA ALA A 122 28.79 -14.41 -22.24
C ALA A 122 29.29 -12.98 -22.02
N GLY A 123 30.13 -12.46 -22.93
CA GLY A 123 31.00 -11.26 -22.78
C GLY A 123 30.34 -9.91 -22.47
N LEU A 124 29.10 -9.93 -22.00
CA LEU A 124 28.44 -8.91 -21.22
C LEU A 124 29.16 -8.75 -19.87
N GLY A 125 29.94 -7.68 -19.70
CA GLY A 125 30.45 -7.31 -18.38
C GLY A 125 29.33 -7.11 -17.35
N PHE A 126 29.69 -6.97 -16.06
CA PHE A 126 28.76 -6.90 -14.93
C PHE A 126 27.51 -6.01 -15.15
N GLY A 127 27.66 -4.84 -15.77
CA GLY A 127 26.54 -3.95 -16.11
C GLY A 127 25.54 -4.56 -17.11
N GLY A 128 26.00 -5.32 -18.10
CA GLY A 128 25.12 -6.03 -19.03
C GLY A 128 24.37 -7.17 -18.35
N ILE A 129 25.02 -7.94 -17.47
CA ILE A 129 24.37 -8.99 -16.68
C ILE A 129 23.28 -8.37 -15.78
N MET A 130 23.59 -7.30 -15.06
CA MET A 130 22.64 -6.59 -14.21
C MET A 130 21.50 -5.94 -15.01
N PHE A 131 21.76 -5.48 -16.24
CA PHE A 131 20.72 -5.00 -17.16
C PHE A 131 19.74 -6.13 -17.52
N PHE A 132 20.23 -7.32 -17.92
CA PHE A 132 19.34 -8.44 -18.25
C PHE A 132 18.56 -8.96 -17.04
N ILE A 133 19.15 -8.96 -15.83
CA ILE A 133 18.44 -9.24 -14.58
C ILE A 133 17.33 -8.21 -14.35
N ALA A 134 17.62 -6.92 -14.48
CA ALA A 134 16.63 -5.86 -14.33
C ALA A 134 15.51 -5.94 -15.40
N ALA A 135 15.84 -6.29 -16.64
CA ALA A 135 14.90 -6.46 -17.74
C ALA A 135 13.96 -7.65 -17.48
N ALA A 136 14.50 -8.80 -17.06
CA ALA A 136 13.70 -9.95 -16.66
C ALA A 136 12.79 -9.62 -15.47
N MET A 137 13.29 -8.90 -14.46
CA MET A 137 12.47 -8.43 -13.35
C MET A 137 11.34 -7.50 -13.81
N LEU A 138 11.62 -6.52 -14.68
CA LEU A 138 10.56 -5.64 -15.22
C LEU A 138 9.51 -6.45 -15.99
N VAL A 139 9.93 -7.41 -16.82
CA VAL A 139 9.05 -8.29 -17.60
C VAL A 139 8.17 -9.17 -16.72
N PHE A 140 8.74 -9.87 -15.73
CA PHE A 140 7.98 -10.75 -14.83
C PHE A 140 7.19 -9.98 -13.73
N SER A 141 7.43 -8.69 -13.55
CA SER A 141 6.80 -7.90 -12.48
C SER A 141 5.26 -7.91 -12.46
N PRO A 142 4.50 -7.94 -13.59
CA PRO A 142 3.05 -8.03 -13.53
C PRO A 142 2.57 -9.34 -12.86
N LEU A 143 3.25 -10.46 -13.12
CA LEU A 143 2.93 -11.76 -12.51
C LEU A 143 3.28 -11.79 -11.02
N VAL A 144 4.45 -11.26 -10.64
CA VAL A 144 4.88 -11.17 -9.23
C VAL A 144 3.93 -10.27 -8.43
N TYR A 145 3.52 -9.14 -9.00
CA TYR A 145 2.62 -8.20 -8.34
C TYR A 145 1.16 -8.71 -8.31
N LEU A 146 0.68 -9.38 -9.37
CA LEU A 146 -0.62 -10.06 -9.39
C LEU A 146 -0.67 -11.17 -8.32
N LEU A 147 0.37 -12.01 -8.22
CA LEU A 147 0.47 -13.03 -7.17
C LEU A 147 0.46 -12.38 -5.78
N SER A 148 1.21 -11.28 -5.59
CA SER A 148 1.18 -10.51 -4.35
C SER A 148 -0.21 -9.94 -4.04
N ALA A 149 -0.97 -9.48 -5.04
CA ALA A 149 -2.34 -8.99 -4.84
C ALA A 149 -3.30 -10.12 -4.44
N ILE A 150 -3.19 -11.30 -5.07
CA ILE A 150 -4.00 -12.49 -4.73
C ILE A 150 -3.73 -12.94 -3.29
N VAL A 151 -2.46 -13.03 -2.88
CA VAL A 151 -2.10 -13.37 -1.48
C VAL A 151 -2.59 -12.28 -0.52
N ALA A 152 -2.51 -10.99 -0.90
CA ALA A 152 -3.03 -9.89 -0.09
C ALA A 152 -4.56 -9.98 0.10
N CYS A 153 -5.34 -10.28 -0.94
CA CYS A 153 -6.79 -10.54 -0.84
C CYS A 153 -7.09 -11.59 0.25
N VAL A 154 -6.38 -12.73 0.22
CA VAL A 154 -6.57 -13.82 1.18
C VAL A 154 -6.18 -13.38 2.60
N LEU A 155 -5.06 -12.69 2.78
CA LEU A 155 -4.62 -12.20 4.10
C LEU A 155 -5.57 -11.13 4.67
N ILE A 156 -6.07 -10.21 3.85
CA ILE A 156 -7.03 -9.18 4.26
C ILE A 156 -8.37 -9.82 4.66
N ALA A 157 -8.91 -10.72 3.83
CA ALA A 157 -10.18 -11.41 4.07
C ALA A 157 -10.13 -12.32 5.32
N THR A 158 -9.05 -13.10 5.47
CA THR A 158 -8.83 -13.96 6.65
C THR A 158 -8.35 -13.19 7.89
N LYS A 159 -8.17 -11.86 7.79
CA LYS A 159 -7.69 -10.96 8.85
C LYS A 159 -6.32 -11.35 9.45
N LYS A 160 -5.50 -12.12 8.71
CA LYS A 160 -4.17 -12.57 9.17
C LYS A 160 -3.20 -11.40 9.23
N GLY A 161 -2.42 -11.31 10.31
CA GLY A 161 -1.46 -10.23 10.56
C GLY A 161 -0.26 -10.17 9.60
N ALA A 162 -0.02 -11.22 8.80
CA ALA A 162 1.14 -11.34 7.90
C ALA A 162 1.16 -10.35 6.72
N ILE A 163 0.13 -9.52 6.54
CA ILE A 163 0.07 -8.55 5.42
C ILE A 163 1.26 -7.58 5.38
N LYS A 164 1.78 -7.17 6.55
CA LYS A 164 2.96 -6.29 6.62
C LYS A 164 4.25 -7.00 6.17
N ILE A 165 4.34 -8.33 6.34
CA ILE A 165 5.46 -9.14 5.84
C ILE A 165 5.38 -9.26 4.31
N LEU A 166 4.19 -9.48 3.76
CA LEU A 166 3.97 -9.49 2.31
C LEU A 166 4.32 -8.13 1.68
N ALA A 167 3.98 -7.01 2.34
CA ALA A 167 4.36 -5.68 1.90
C ALA A 167 5.89 -5.49 1.86
N VAL A 168 6.61 -5.94 2.88
CA VAL A 168 8.09 -5.93 2.88
C VAL A 168 8.67 -6.79 1.75
N LEU A 169 8.12 -7.98 1.49
CA LEU A 169 8.58 -8.85 0.41
C LEU A 169 8.38 -8.21 -0.98
N HIS A 170 7.23 -7.57 -1.20
CA HIS A 170 6.93 -6.83 -2.42
C HIS A 170 7.88 -5.63 -2.60
N PHE A 171 8.13 -4.86 -1.54
CA PHE A 171 9.11 -3.77 -1.57
C PHE A 171 10.56 -4.25 -1.74
N ALA A 172 10.90 -5.46 -1.26
CA ALA A 172 12.21 -6.06 -1.50
C ALA A 172 12.41 -6.41 -2.99
N TYR A 173 11.38 -6.88 -3.68
CA TYR A 173 11.42 -7.11 -5.13
C TYR A 173 11.59 -5.79 -5.90
N PHE A 174 10.82 -4.75 -5.57
CA PHE A 174 10.97 -3.42 -6.17
C PHE A 174 12.36 -2.82 -5.90
N GLY A 175 12.85 -2.90 -4.66
CA GLY A 175 14.19 -2.43 -4.29
C GLY A 175 15.32 -3.17 -5.01
N LEU A 176 15.20 -4.50 -5.16
CA LEU A 176 16.13 -5.31 -5.94
C LEU A 176 16.11 -4.92 -7.42
N PHE A 177 14.94 -4.65 -8.01
CA PHE A 177 14.85 -4.09 -9.37
C PHE A 177 15.57 -2.75 -9.48
N ILE A 178 15.36 -1.81 -8.54
CA ILE A 178 16.04 -0.51 -8.56
C ILE A 178 17.57 -0.68 -8.48
N VAL A 179 18.08 -1.56 -7.61
CA VAL A 179 19.51 -1.86 -7.52
C VAL A 179 20.04 -2.48 -8.82
N ALA A 180 19.32 -3.46 -9.39
CA ALA A 180 19.70 -4.09 -10.65
C ALA A 180 19.68 -3.10 -11.82
N ALA A 181 18.69 -2.22 -11.90
CA ALA A 181 18.56 -1.25 -12.99
C ALA A 181 19.56 -0.07 -12.88
N VAL A 182 19.94 0.34 -11.67
CA VAL A 182 20.96 1.38 -11.45
C VAL A 182 22.38 0.86 -11.71
N LEU A 183 22.66 -0.41 -11.38
CA LEU A 183 23.93 -1.07 -11.71
C LEU A 183 23.96 -1.65 -13.14
N GLY A 184 22.80 -1.77 -13.78
CA GLY A 184 22.60 -2.45 -15.04
C GLY A 184 22.50 -1.50 -16.22
N THR A 185 23.60 -1.30 -16.93
CA THR A 185 23.68 -0.48 -18.15
C THR A 185 24.21 -1.28 -19.34
N LEU A 186 23.63 -1.02 -20.52
CA LEU A 186 24.19 -1.42 -21.82
C LEU A 186 24.61 -0.19 -22.61
N ASP A 187 25.88 -0.14 -23.01
CA ASP A 187 26.40 0.91 -23.89
C ASP A 187 26.12 0.54 -25.36
N ILE A 188 25.24 1.30 -26.00
CA ILE A 188 24.81 1.07 -27.39
C ILE A 188 25.08 2.36 -28.18
N LEU A 189 25.91 2.27 -29.23
CA LEU A 189 26.33 3.41 -30.07
C LEU A 189 26.98 4.59 -29.32
N GLY A 190 27.41 4.38 -28.07
CA GLY A 190 28.00 5.41 -27.20
C GLY A 190 27.03 6.03 -26.20
N GLU A 191 25.78 5.59 -26.16
CA GLU A 191 24.79 5.97 -25.14
C GLU A 191 24.57 4.80 -24.15
N SER A 192 24.57 5.09 -22.85
CA SER A 192 24.37 4.10 -21.79
C SER A 192 22.89 3.96 -21.42
N PHE A 193 22.28 2.84 -21.82
CA PHE A 193 20.86 2.56 -21.54
C PHE A 193 20.69 1.76 -20.24
N SER A 194 19.77 2.20 -19.38
CA SER A 194 19.34 1.47 -18.17
C SER A 194 17.87 1.05 -18.30
N VAL A 195 17.53 -0.12 -17.76
CA VAL A 195 16.14 -0.62 -17.73
C VAL A 195 15.18 0.31 -16.98
N LEU A 196 15.69 1.14 -16.07
CA LEU A 196 14.90 2.16 -15.36
C LEU A 196 14.23 3.15 -16.33
N GLY A 197 14.83 3.40 -17.50
CA GLY A 197 14.27 4.25 -18.56
C GLY A 197 13.10 3.62 -19.33
N PHE A 198 12.93 2.29 -19.26
CA PHE A 198 11.78 1.59 -19.85
C PHE A 198 10.66 1.33 -18.85
N ALA A 199 10.93 1.39 -17.54
CA ALA A 199 9.92 1.20 -16.50
C ALA A 199 8.91 2.36 -16.48
N SER A 200 7.61 2.02 -16.53
CA SER A 200 6.51 2.98 -16.74
C SER A 200 5.51 3.01 -15.57
N ILE A 201 4.48 3.87 -15.67
CA ILE A 201 3.60 4.25 -14.55
C ILE A 201 2.86 3.06 -13.91
N GLY A 202 2.50 2.03 -14.67
CA GLY A 202 1.90 0.79 -14.13
C GLY A 202 2.85 0.06 -13.19
N PHE A 203 4.12 -0.09 -13.58
CA PHE A 203 5.13 -0.71 -12.74
C PHE A 203 5.32 0.04 -11.41
N TYR A 204 5.45 1.37 -11.44
CA TYR A 204 5.59 2.17 -10.22
C TYR A 204 4.32 2.19 -9.36
N MET A 205 3.13 2.26 -9.98
CA MET A 205 1.84 2.19 -9.27
C MET A 205 1.70 0.87 -8.50
N ALA A 206 2.00 -0.24 -9.16
CA ALA A 206 1.97 -1.57 -8.55
C ALA A 206 2.97 -1.67 -7.38
N SER A 207 4.22 -1.29 -7.64
CA SER A 207 5.34 -1.38 -6.70
C SER A 207 5.12 -0.61 -5.40
N LEU A 208 4.38 0.51 -5.45
CA LEU A 208 4.14 1.40 -4.31
C LEU A 208 2.81 1.14 -3.59
N ALA A 209 1.85 0.46 -4.23
CA ALA A 209 0.54 0.16 -3.66
C ALA A 209 0.55 -0.60 -2.31
N PRO A 210 1.50 -1.52 -2.01
CA PRO A 210 1.65 -2.13 -0.69
C PRO A 210 1.92 -1.16 0.46
N GLY A 211 2.30 0.09 0.18
CA GLY A 211 2.43 1.13 1.20
C GLY A 211 1.12 1.32 2.00
N LEU A 212 -0.04 1.12 1.35
CA LEU A 212 -1.35 1.17 1.98
C LEU A 212 -1.63 -0.01 2.94
N TRP A 213 -0.78 -1.04 2.97
CA TRP A 213 -0.88 -2.16 3.92
C TRP A 213 -0.18 -1.88 5.26
N PHE A 214 0.57 -0.78 5.37
CA PHE A 214 1.14 -0.28 6.63
C PHE A 214 0.20 0.66 7.40
N VAL A 215 -0.82 1.21 6.74
CA VAL A 215 -1.88 2.01 7.39
C VAL A 215 -2.76 1.08 8.22
N ASP A 216 -2.71 1.20 9.55
CA ASP A 216 -3.40 0.30 10.48
C ASP A 216 -4.94 0.44 10.50
N LYS A 217 -5.62 -0.59 11.00
CA LYS A 217 -7.06 -0.91 10.82
C LYS A 217 -8.02 -0.45 11.93
#